data_AF-A0A8R1EDC0-F1
#
_entry.id   AF-A0A8R1EDC0-F1
#
_cell.length_a   1.000
_cell.length_b   1.000
_cell.length_c   1.000
_cell.angle_alpha   90.00
_cell.angle_beta   90.00
_cell.angle_gamma   90.00
#
_symmetry.space_group_name_H-M   'P 1'
#
loop_
_entity.id
_entity.type
_entity.pdbx_description
1 polymer ?
#
loop_
_entity_poly.entity_id
_entity_poly.type
_entity_poly.pdbx_seq_one_letter_code
_entity_poly.pdbx_strand_id
1 'polypeptide(L)'
;MSSTAITLKAVQLEVSGQKQNSSEADVKRCEDLILNYSKQLAKEKDISGIRTLVESVRKFYDLIGKARASKLIRDIVEHALTIDQGKDEKIGLLKNC
;
A
#
# COMPACT_ATOMS: atom_id res chain seq x y z
N MET A 1 -16.48 -9.27 -13.50
CA MET A 1 -15.42 -8.53 -14.22
C MET A 1 -14.09 -9.15 -13.86
N SER A 2 -13.32 -9.65 -14.85
CA SER A 2 -11.99 -10.20 -14.61
C SER A 2 -11.09 -9.06 -14.15
N SER A 3 -10.91 -8.89 -12.83
CA SER A 3 -9.91 -7.95 -12.33
C SER A 3 -8.55 -8.61 -12.54
N THR A 4 -7.79 -8.09 -13.50
CA THR A 4 -6.38 -8.45 -13.65
C THR A 4 -5.70 -8.28 -12.29
N ALA A 5 -4.98 -9.31 -11.84
CA ALA A 5 -4.23 -9.24 -10.59
C ALA A 5 -3.27 -8.04 -10.64
N ILE A 6 -3.34 -7.18 -9.63
CA ILE A 6 -2.41 -6.07 -9.50
C ILE A 6 -1.06 -6.66 -9.12
N THR A 7 0.01 -6.13 -9.70
CA THR A 7 1.37 -6.56 -9.41
C THR A 7 2.14 -5.45 -8.70
N LEU A 8 3.12 -5.82 -7.87
CA LEU A 8 4.02 -4.86 -7.23
C LEU A 8 4.68 -3.93 -8.27
N LYS A 9 5.06 -4.47 -9.42
CA LYS A 9 5.65 -3.68 -10.52
C LYS A 9 4.72 -2.58 -11.03
N ALA A 10 3.42 -2.87 -11.14
CA ALA A 10 2.44 -1.85 -11.54
C ALA A 10 2.33 -0.72 -10.50
N VAL A 11 2.32 -1.06 -9.21
CA VAL A 11 2.32 -0.07 -8.12
C VAL A 11 3.58 0.79 -8.15
N GLN A 12 4.76 0.17 -8.28
CA GLN A 12 6.03 0.87 -8.33
C GLN A 12 6.12 1.83 -9.52
N LEU A 13 5.64 1.41 -10.69
CA LEU A 13 5.58 2.26 -11.89
C LEU A 13 4.70 3.48 -11.65
N GLU A 14 3.48 3.27 -11.13
CA GLU A 14 2.54 4.36 -10.85
C GLU A 14 3.11 5.35 -9.83
N VAL A 15 3.69 4.85 -8.73
CA VAL A 15 4.33 5.68 -7.69
C VAL A 15 5.52 6.46 -8.25
N SER A 16 6.36 5.83 -9.07
CA SER A 16 7.54 6.50 -9.65
C SER A 16 7.17 7.62 -10.64
N GLY A 17 5.96 7.58 -11.20
CA GLY A 17 5.43 8.62 -12.06
C GLY A 17 4.95 9.87 -11.32
N GLN A 18 4.72 9.77 -10.00
CA GLN A 18 4.18 10.87 -9.20
C GLN A 18 5.24 11.92 -8.86
N LYS A 19 4.81 13.18 -8.84
CA LYS A 19 5.65 14.36 -8.56
C LYS A 19 4.93 15.28 -7.57
N GLN A 20 5.64 16.25 -6.99
CA GLN A 20 5.04 17.22 -6.05
C GLN A 20 3.83 18.00 -6.62
N ASN A 21 3.77 18.16 -7.94
CA ASN A 21 2.71 18.89 -8.64
C ASN A 21 1.76 17.95 -9.41
N SER A 22 1.75 16.65 -9.08
CA SER A 22 0.74 15.72 -9.62
C SER A 22 -0.66 16.25 -9.35
N SER A 23 -1.58 16.02 -10.29
CA SER A 23 -2.97 16.41 -10.08
C SER A 23 -3.59 15.59 -8.94
N GLU A 24 -4.60 16.15 -8.28
CA GLU A 24 -5.35 15.43 -7.24
C GLU A 24 -5.93 14.10 -7.76
N ALA A 25 -6.33 14.06 -9.04
CA ALA A 25 -6.82 12.85 -9.69
C ALA A 25 -5.74 11.78 -9.84
N ASP A 26 -4.52 12.17 -10.22
CA ASP A 26 -3.39 11.24 -10.35
C ASP A 26 -2.96 10.69 -9.00
N VAL A 27 -2.88 11.56 -7.99
CA VAL A 27 -2.57 11.17 -6.61
C VAL A 27 -3.60 10.15 -6.13
N LYS A 28 -4.89 10.45 -6.26
CA LYS A 28 -5.97 9.55 -5.84
C LYS A 28 -5.95 8.21 -6.59
N ARG A 29 -5.68 8.21 -7.89
CA ARG A 29 -5.52 6.97 -8.67
C ARG A 29 -4.39 6.10 -8.12
N CYS A 30 -3.26 6.71 -7.79
CA CYS A 30 -2.13 6.01 -7.19
C CYS A 30 -2.49 5.43 -5.81
N GLU A 31 -3.20 6.18 -4.96
CA GLU A 31 -3.69 5.68 -3.67
C GLU A 31 -4.63 4.49 -3.83
N ASP A 32 -5.62 4.60 -4.72
CA ASP A 32 -6.58 3.53 -4.99
C ASP A 32 -5.87 2.27 -5.49
N LEU A 33 -4.84 2.40 -6.33
CA LEU A 33 -4.03 1.28 -6.80
C LEU A 33 -3.27 0.60 -5.64
N ILE A 34 -2.62 1.38 -4.77
CA ILE A 34 -1.91 0.88 -3.58
C ILE A 34 -2.87 0.14 -2.66
N LEU A 35 -4.03 0.74 -2.36
CA LEU A 35 -5.05 0.15 -1.49
C LEU A 35 -5.61 -1.13 -2.09
N ASN A 36 -5.94 -1.14 -3.37
CA ASN A 36 -6.45 -2.33 -4.04
C ASN A 36 -5.43 -3.47 -4.04
N TYR A 37 -4.15 -3.17 -4.23
CA TYR A 37 -3.09 -4.18 -4.14
C TYR A 37 -2.94 -4.72 -2.71
N SER A 38 -2.97 -3.85 -1.68
CA SER A 38 -2.93 -4.32 -0.29
C SER A 38 -4.12 -5.22 0.08
N LYS A 39 -5.33 -4.93 -0.45
CA LYS A 39 -6.50 -5.79 -0.31
C LYS A 39 -6.31 -7.15 -0.99
N GLN A 40 -5.69 -7.16 -2.16
CA GLN A 40 -5.38 -8.40 -2.87
C GLN A 40 -4.42 -9.26 -2.06
N LEU A 41 -3.30 -8.69 -1.59
CA LEU A 41 -2.32 -9.38 -0.76
C LEU A 41 -2.96 -9.93 0.53
N ALA A 42 -3.86 -9.18 1.15
CA ALA A 42 -4.59 -9.64 2.32
C ALA A 42 -5.50 -10.85 2.03
N LYS A 43 -6.19 -10.87 0.89
CA LYS A 43 -6.97 -12.03 0.45
C LYS A 43 -6.09 -13.25 0.18
N GLU A 44 -4.89 -13.03 -0.36
CA GLU A 44 -3.87 -14.04 -0.62
C GLU A 44 -3.12 -14.47 0.66
N LYS A 45 -3.42 -13.85 1.81
CA LYS A 45 -2.74 -14.02 3.11
C LYS A 45 -1.24 -13.72 3.06
N ASP A 46 -0.79 -12.88 2.13
CA ASP A 46 0.61 -12.55 1.92
C ASP A 46 1.05 -11.32 2.74
N ILE A 47 1.42 -11.52 4.01
CA ILE A 47 1.99 -10.43 4.84
C ILE A 47 3.34 -9.97 4.32
N SER A 48 4.15 -10.86 3.75
CA SER A 48 5.47 -10.50 3.23
C SER A 48 5.35 -9.50 2.06
N GLY A 49 4.36 -9.70 1.20
CA GLY A 49 3.98 -8.77 0.14
C GLY A 49 3.47 -7.44 0.68
N ILE A 50 2.68 -7.43 1.76
CA ILE A 50 2.22 -6.16 2.37
C ILE A 50 3.40 -5.37 2.96
N ARG A 51 4.36 -6.03 3.63
CA ARG A 51 5.57 -5.36 4.12
C ARG A 51 6.36 -4.76 2.96
N THR A 52 6.56 -5.53 1.90
CA THR A 52 7.25 -5.09 0.69
C THR A 52 6.52 -3.91 0.04
N LEU A 53 5.18 -3.92 0.04
CA LEU A 53 4.36 -2.82 -0.46
C LEU A 53 4.64 -1.53 0.32
N VAL A 54 4.54 -1.55 1.65
CA VAL A 54 4.78 -0.36 2.52
C VAL A 54 6.16 0.23 2.26
N GLU A 55 7.19 -0.61 2.13
CA GLU A 55 8.55 -0.16 1.81
C GLU A 55 8.64 0.46 0.42
N SER A 56 8.01 -0.17 -0.58
CA SER A 56 8.08 0.25 -1.98
C SER A 56 7.41 1.61 -2.26
N VAL A 57 6.45 2.01 -1.44
CA VAL A 57 5.68 3.25 -1.64
C VAL A 57 6.12 4.37 -0.70
N ARG A 58 7.18 4.19 0.10
CA ARG A 58 7.63 5.18 1.10
C ARG A 58 7.87 6.57 0.50
N LYS A 59 8.47 6.65 -0.70
CA LYS A 59 8.70 7.94 -1.39
C LYS A 59 7.41 8.66 -1.76
N PHE A 60 6.31 7.94 -1.98
CA PHE A 60 5.01 8.54 -2.27
C PHE A 60 4.43 9.25 -1.05
N TYR A 61 4.69 8.73 0.16
CA TYR A 61 4.23 9.34 1.41
C TYR A 61 4.79 10.76 1.62
N ASP A 62 6.04 10.99 1.20
CA ASP A 62 6.67 12.30 1.25
C ASP A 62 6.02 13.31 0.28
N LEU A 63 5.36 12.83 -0.78
CA LEU A 63 4.72 13.66 -1.81
C LEU A 63 3.31 14.11 -1.45
N ILE A 64 2.53 13.27 -0.76
CA ILE A 64 1.08 13.49 -0.54
C ILE A 64 0.73 14.20 0.78
N GLY A 65 1.75 14.49 1.59
CA GLY A 65 1.59 15.14 2.89
C GLY A 65 1.22 14.19 4.03
N LYS A 66 1.59 14.58 5.26
CA LYS A 66 1.56 13.71 6.44
C LYS A 66 0.19 13.10 6.74
N ALA A 67 -0.88 13.90 6.76
CA ALA A 67 -2.21 13.42 7.13
C ALA A 67 -2.71 12.33 6.17
N ARG A 68 -2.47 12.53 4.87
CA ARG A 68 -2.91 11.61 3.81
C ARG A 68 -2.06 10.33 3.80
N ALA A 69 -0.74 10.47 3.95
CA ALA A 69 0.16 9.33 4.14
C ALA A 69 -0.21 8.49 5.38
N SER A 70 -0.47 9.12 6.53
CA SER A 70 -0.88 8.42 7.74
C SER A 70 -2.19 7.64 7.56
N LYS A 71 -3.16 8.22 6.86
CA LYS A 71 -4.41 7.52 6.52
C LYS A 71 -4.15 6.31 5.62
N LEU A 72 -3.36 6.48 4.57
CA LEU A 72 -3.03 5.41 3.63
C LEU A 72 -2.29 4.25 4.30
N ILE A 73 -1.29 4.53 5.14
CA ILE A 73 -0.58 3.50 5.92
C ILE A 73 -1.54 2.78 6.86
N ARG A 74 -2.40 3.53 7.57
CA ARG A 74 -3.40 2.94 8.46
C ARG A 74 -4.30 1.95 7.72
N ASP A 75 -4.83 2.34 6.57
CA ASP A 75 -5.73 1.49 5.77
C ASP A 75 -5.00 0.21 5.29
N ILE A 76 -3.71 0.30 4.92
CA ILE A 76 -2.89 -0.87 4.57
C ILE A 76 -2.69 -1.80 5.78
N VAL A 77 -2.40 -1.24 6.96
CA VAL A 77 -2.25 -2.01 8.20
C VAL A 77 -3.56 -2.68 8.59
N GLU A 78 -4.69 -2.01 8.44
CA GLU A 78 -6.02 -2.60 8.67
C GLU A 78 -6.25 -3.84 7.79
N HIS A 79 -5.85 -3.82 6.51
CA HIS A 79 -5.88 -5.01 5.66
C HIS A 79 -4.99 -6.13 6.17
N ALA A 80 -3.76 -5.82 6.61
CA ALA A 80 -2.85 -6.83 7.17
C ALA A 80 -3.41 -7.50 8.43
N LEU A 81 -4.10 -6.75 9.29
CA LEU A 81 -4.70 -7.26 10.52
C LEU A 81 -5.83 -8.27 10.29
N THR A 82 -6.48 -8.22 9.11
CA THR A 82 -7.50 -9.21 8.71
C THR A 82 -6.93 -10.60 8.42
N ILE A 83 -5.62 -10.69 8.21
CA ILE A 83 -4.97 -11.96 7.94
C ILE A 83 -4.80 -12.68 9.27
N ASP A 84 -5.39 -13.88 9.35
CA ASP A 84 -5.24 -14.74 10.51
C ASP A 84 -3.81 -15.30 10.54
N GLN A 85 -2.97 -14.67 11.36
CA GLN A 85 -1.55 -14.96 11.50
C GLN A 85 -1.16 -14.94 12.98
N GLY A 86 -0.11 -15.68 13.31
CA GLY A 86 0.51 -15.67 14.64
C GLY A 86 0.95 -14.27 15.08
N LYS A 87 0.97 -14.02 16.39
CA LYS A 87 1.26 -12.71 17.00
C LYS A 87 2.52 -12.02 16.47
N ASP A 88 3.58 -12.79 16.20
CA ASP A 88 4.89 -12.24 15.82
C ASP A 88 4.89 -11.59 14.42
N GLU A 89 4.12 -12.13 13.48
CA GLU A 89 4.00 -11.58 12.13
C GLU A 89 3.30 -10.20 12.14
N LYS A 90 2.27 -10.06 12.98
CA LYS A 90 1.54 -8.80 13.17
C LYS A 90 2.43 -7.72 13.80
N ILE A 91 3.25 -8.09 14.78
CA ILE A 91 4.21 -7.16 15.41
C ILE A 91 5.26 -6.69 14.42
N GLY A 92 5.79 -7.59 13.58
CA GLY A 92 6.80 -7.24 12.59
C GLY A 92 6.33 -6.21 11.56
N LEU A 93 5.04 -6.25 11.18
CA LEU A 93 4.45 -5.25 10.27
C LEU A 93 4.46 -3.84 10.88
N LEU A 94 4.15 -3.72 12.17
CA LEU A 94 4.09 -2.44 12.88
C LEU A 94 5.45 -1.76 13.04
N LYS A 95 6.57 -2.51 12.97
CA LYS A 95 7.93 -1.94 13.05
C LYS A 95 8.32 -1.11 11.81
N ASN A 96 7.61 -1.30 10.70
CA ASN A 96 7.91 -0.64 9.42
C ASN A 96 7.00 0.58 9.15
N CYS A 97 6.05 0.85 10.05
CA CYS A 97 5.13 1.99 10.03
C CYS A 97 5.67 3.12 10.91
#